data_AF-R9IGB8-F1
#
_entry.id   AF-R9IGB8-F1
#
_cell.length_a   1.000
_cell.length_b   1.000
_cell.length_c   1.000
_cell.angle_alpha   90.00
_cell.angle_beta   90.00
_cell.angle_gamma   90.00
#
_symmetry.space_group_name_H-M   'P 1'
#
loop_
_entity.id
_entity.type
_entity.pdbx_description
1 polymer ?
#
loop_
_entity_poly.entity_id
_entity_poly.type
_entity_poly.pdbx_seq_one_letter_code
_entity_poly.pdbx_strand_id
1 'polypeptide(L)'
;MGMDVLEVNTPGELVLWLHLVQSKVSMGQNGAEIILDYMAEHGMTLAVRNQELSVLDAGEESPEYKPYSIDDAIHDVCEWNLELIQDMEDGMENPADQKEYNRFSDALDILKKQEKVLDGLYQQTKYEQMAQECALEVIRAALGSVPEEVQARLESYRKGENGQPEEESRQEESLEVQTEKQEVLQRGQERGR
;
A
#
# COMPACT_ATOMS: atom_id res chain seq x y z
N MET A 1 36.36 -15.29 -5.47
CA MET A 1 35.15 -16.10 -5.70
C MET A 1 34.10 -15.14 -6.20
N GLY A 2 33.55 -15.34 -7.40
CA GLY A 2 32.52 -14.46 -7.95
C GLY A 2 31.37 -14.41 -6.97
N MET A 3 30.92 -13.21 -6.62
CA MET A 3 29.70 -13.05 -5.83
C MET A 3 28.56 -13.35 -6.79
N ASP A 4 27.98 -14.54 -6.68
CA ASP A 4 26.79 -14.89 -7.44
C ASP A 4 25.65 -14.02 -6.92
N VAL A 5 25.27 -13.04 -7.73
CA VAL A 5 24.07 -12.22 -7.53
C VAL A 5 22.95 -12.92 -8.27
N LEU A 6 21.87 -13.20 -7.57
CA LEU A 6 20.68 -13.82 -8.15
C LEU A 6 19.57 -12.78 -8.17
N GLU A 7 19.25 -12.26 -9.34
CA GLU A 7 18.09 -11.39 -9.53
C GLU A 7 16.80 -12.15 -9.23
N VAL A 8 15.87 -11.48 -8.54
CA VAL A 8 14.56 -12.02 -8.19
C VAL A 8 13.57 -11.45 -9.19
N ASN A 9 13.26 -12.23 -10.22
CA ASN A 9 12.48 -11.78 -11.38
C ASN A 9 11.09 -12.43 -11.42
N THR A 10 10.81 -13.38 -10.52
CA THR A 10 9.50 -14.03 -10.46
C THR A 10 8.88 -13.98 -9.06
N PRO A 11 7.54 -13.88 -8.95
CA PRO A 11 6.88 -13.91 -7.65
C PRO A 11 7.19 -15.18 -6.85
N GLY A 12 7.36 -16.30 -7.54
CA GLY A 12 7.73 -17.57 -6.92
C GLY A 12 9.12 -17.54 -6.28
N GLU A 13 10.12 -16.91 -6.91
CA GLU A 13 11.46 -16.75 -6.36
C GLU A 13 11.44 -15.89 -5.09
N LEU A 14 10.69 -14.79 -5.08
CA LEU A 14 10.58 -13.92 -3.90
C LEU A 14 9.94 -14.66 -2.73
N VAL A 15 8.82 -15.35 -2.97
CA VAL A 15 8.14 -16.16 -1.94
C VAL A 15 9.05 -17.26 -1.40
N LEU A 16 9.73 -18.00 -2.29
CA LEU A 16 10.67 -19.03 -1.88
C LEU A 16 11.83 -18.46 -1.06
N TRP A 17 12.39 -17.32 -1.47
CA TRP A 17 13.45 -16.67 -0.73
C TRP A 17 13.01 -16.29 0.68
N LEU A 18 11.84 -15.67 0.85
CA LEU A 18 11.28 -15.31 2.16
C LEU A 18 11.13 -16.54 3.07
N HIS A 19 10.67 -17.66 2.52
CA HIS A 19 10.60 -18.92 3.25
C HIS A 19 11.98 -19.46 3.65
N LEU A 20 12.97 -19.40 2.76
CA LEU A 20 14.33 -19.90 3.03
C LEU A 20 15.03 -19.10 4.12
N VAL A 21 14.88 -17.77 4.13
CA VAL A 21 15.47 -16.90 5.16
C VAL A 21 14.65 -16.85 6.44
N GLN A 22 13.52 -17.57 6.51
CA GLN A 22 12.57 -17.54 7.63
C GLN A 22 12.18 -16.10 7.99
N SER A 23 11.88 -15.31 6.96
CA SER A 23 11.45 -13.93 7.16
C SER A 23 10.19 -13.88 8.03
N LYS A 24 10.09 -12.82 8.84
CA LYS A 24 8.84 -12.51 9.56
C LYS A 24 7.70 -12.24 8.59
N VAL A 25 8.03 -11.63 7.45
CA VAL A 25 7.08 -11.33 6.38
C VAL A 25 6.83 -12.59 5.56
N SER A 26 5.59 -13.02 5.53
CA SER A 26 5.07 -14.09 4.67
C SER A 26 4.08 -13.49 3.67
N MET A 27 4.23 -13.86 2.40
CA MET A 27 3.33 -13.41 1.33
C MET A 27 3.01 -14.56 0.36
N GLY A 28 1.85 -14.46 -0.29
CA GLY A 28 1.52 -15.29 -1.44
C GLY A 28 2.08 -14.73 -2.75
N GLN A 29 1.91 -15.47 -3.84
CA GLN A 29 2.38 -15.03 -5.17
C GLN A 29 1.77 -13.70 -5.60
N ASN A 30 0.49 -13.44 -5.30
CA ASN A 30 -0.17 -12.17 -5.62
C ASN A 30 0.51 -10.96 -4.95
N GLY A 31 0.92 -11.08 -3.68
CA GLY A 31 1.63 -10.00 -2.99
C GLY A 31 3.04 -9.78 -3.54
N ALA A 32 3.72 -10.88 -3.89
CA ALA A 32 5.03 -10.82 -4.50
C ALA A 32 4.99 -10.23 -5.93
N GLU A 33 3.94 -10.53 -6.69
CA GLU A 33 3.69 -9.96 -8.02
C GLU A 33 3.52 -8.45 -7.94
N ILE A 34 2.66 -7.96 -7.05
CA ILE A 34 2.48 -6.53 -6.81
C ILE A 34 3.83 -5.87 -6.49
N ILE A 35 4.59 -6.39 -5.53
CA ILE A 35 5.90 -5.80 -5.17
C ILE A 35 6.83 -5.75 -6.37
N LEU A 36 6.98 -6.85 -7.11
CA LEU A 36 7.92 -6.91 -8.24
C LEU A 36 7.49 -5.97 -9.39
N ASP A 37 6.19 -5.88 -9.68
CA ASP A 37 5.66 -4.98 -10.71
C ASP A 37 5.98 -3.52 -10.36
N TYR A 38 5.68 -3.09 -9.14
CA TYR A 38 5.98 -1.74 -8.67
C TYR A 38 7.48 -1.42 -8.70
N MET A 39 8.32 -2.36 -8.27
CA MET A 39 9.78 -2.19 -8.31
C MET A 39 10.27 -2.01 -9.75
N ALA A 40 9.77 -2.84 -10.68
CA ALA A 40 10.12 -2.75 -12.08
C ALA A 40 9.66 -1.43 -12.73
N GLU A 41 8.46 -0.95 -12.41
CA GLU A 41 7.93 0.33 -12.87
C GLU A 41 8.79 1.52 -12.43
N HIS A 42 9.40 1.43 -11.24
CA HIS A 42 10.30 2.44 -10.70
C HIS A 42 11.78 2.23 -11.08
N GLY A 43 12.07 1.28 -11.99
CA GLY A 43 13.42 1.00 -12.46
C GLY A 43 14.32 0.31 -11.42
N MET A 44 13.71 -0.28 -10.40
CA MET A 44 14.40 -1.02 -9.36
C MET A 44 14.29 -2.53 -9.55
N THR A 45 15.39 -3.24 -9.33
CA THR A 45 15.46 -4.69 -9.44
C THR A 45 15.94 -5.29 -8.13
N LEU A 46 15.14 -6.19 -7.56
CA LEU A 46 15.51 -6.96 -6.39
C LEU A 46 16.47 -8.09 -6.76
N ALA A 47 17.47 -8.30 -5.92
CA ALA A 47 18.42 -9.39 -6.08
C ALA A 47 18.89 -9.91 -4.72
N VAL A 48 19.30 -11.17 -4.69
CA VAL A 48 19.88 -11.81 -3.51
C VAL A 48 21.39 -11.88 -3.69
N ARG A 49 22.12 -11.31 -2.73
CA ARG A 49 23.57 -11.34 -2.67
C ARG A 49 24.01 -11.76 -1.28
N ASN A 50 24.83 -12.81 -1.18
CA ASN A 50 25.31 -13.34 0.10
C ASN A 50 24.17 -13.69 1.09
N GLN A 51 23.04 -14.21 0.59
CA GLN A 51 21.82 -14.52 1.37
C GLN A 51 21.06 -13.30 1.89
N GLU A 52 21.52 -12.09 1.59
CA GLU A 52 20.82 -10.84 1.90
C GLU A 52 20.13 -10.31 0.65
N LEU A 53 18.99 -9.65 0.84
CA LEU A 53 18.32 -8.95 -0.24
C LEU A 53 19.06 -7.64 -0.54
N SER A 54 19.10 -7.29 -1.81
CA SER A 54 19.74 -6.11 -2.35
C SER A 54 18.87 -5.54 -3.45
N VAL A 55 18.99 -4.23 -3.70
CA VAL A 55 18.30 -3.55 -4.78
C VAL A 55 19.32 -2.95 -5.73
N LEU A 56 19.02 -3.00 -7.02
CA LEU A 56 19.70 -2.26 -8.06
C LEU A 56 18.74 -1.21 -8.59
N ASP A 57 19.11 0.06 -8.48
CA ASP A 57 18.37 1.16 -9.09
C ASP A 57 19.02 1.51 -10.44
N ALA A 58 18.28 1.30 -11.52
CA ALA A 58 18.74 1.58 -12.89
C ALA A 58 18.76 3.09 -13.22
N GLY A 59 18.14 3.93 -12.39
CA GLY A 59 18.11 5.39 -12.53
C GLY A 59 19.36 6.10 -12.00
N GLU A 60 20.22 5.41 -11.24
CA GLU A 60 21.45 6.01 -10.71
C GLU A 60 22.56 6.14 -11.76
N GLU A 61 23.40 7.19 -11.63
CA GLU A 61 24.55 7.43 -12.53
C GLU A 61 25.55 6.25 -12.53
N SER A 62 25.61 5.50 -11.43
CA SER A 62 26.39 4.28 -11.28
C SER A 62 25.53 3.22 -10.56
N PRO A 63 24.78 2.38 -11.30
CA PRO A 63 23.89 1.40 -10.70
C PRO A 63 24.72 0.37 -9.93
N GLU A 64 24.54 0.34 -8.61
CA GLU A 64 25.20 -0.60 -7.71
C GLU A 64 24.17 -1.32 -6.83
N TYR A 65 24.42 -2.60 -6.55
CA TYR A 65 23.58 -3.35 -5.62
C TYR A 65 23.79 -2.85 -4.20
N LYS A 66 22.75 -2.25 -3.64
CA LYS A 66 22.72 -1.75 -2.26
C LYS A 66 21.97 -2.72 -1.36
N PRO A 67 22.37 -2.89 -0.08
CA PRO A 67 21.61 -3.65 0.89
C PRO A 67 20.18 -3.11 0.99
N TYR A 68 19.20 -4.00 0.95
CA TYR A 68 17.79 -3.62 0.91
C TYR A 68 16.97 -4.71 1.58
N SER A 69 16.07 -4.36 2.50
CA SER A 69 15.23 -5.35 3.19
C SER A 69 13.87 -5.49 2.54
N ILE A 70 13.21 -6.63 2.76
CA ILE A 70 11.82 -6.80 2.29
C ILE A 70 10.87 -5.82 2.95
N ASP A 71 11.15 -5.40 4.19
CA ASP A 71 10.38 -4.34 4.86
C ASP A 71 10.48 -3.01 4.10
N ASP A 72 11.66 -2.69 3.56
CA ASP A 72 11.90 -1.46 2.80
C ASP A 72 11.16 -1.53 1.46
N ALA A 73 11.24 -2.67 0.76
CA ALA A 73 10.48 -2.92 -0.46
C ALA A 73 8.97 -2.74 -0.25
N ILE A 74 8.43 -3.28 0.85
CA ILE A 74 7.01 -3.14 1.17
C ILE A 74 6.66 -1.69 1.49
N HIS A 75 7.51 -0.99 2.25
CA HIS A 75 7.29 0.41 2.58
C HIS A 75 7.24 1.28 1.32
N ASP A 76 8.24 1.18 0.45
CA ASP A 76 8.32 1.99 -0.76
C ASP A 76 7.15 1.70 -1.71
N VAL A 77 6.78 0.42 -1.88
CA VAL A 77 5.62 0.02 -2.69
C VAL A 77 4.29 0.52 -2.11
N CYS A 78 4.14 0.53 -0.78
CA CYS A 78 2.98 1.15 -0.13
C CYS A 78 2.91 2.65 -0.42
N GLU A 79 4.04 3.35 -0.36
CA GLU A 79 4.08 4.79 -0.68
C GLU A 79 3.67 5.06 -2.13
N TRP A 80 4.23 4.33 -3.11
CA TRP A 80 3.86 4.52 -4.51
C TRP A 80 2.41 4.16 -4.80
N ASN A 81 1.87 3.10 -4.17
CA ASN A 81 0.46 2.76 -4.32
C ASN A 81 -0.45 3.89 -3.81
N LEU A 82 -0.11 4.50 -2.67
CA LEU A 82 -0.84 5.65 -2.12
C LEU A 82 -0.74 6.89 -3.01
N GLU A 83 0.44 7.19 -3.55
CA GLU A 83 0.63 8.29 -4.50
C GLU A 83 -0.22 8.09 -5.77
N LEU A 84 -0.21 6.89 -6.35
CA LEU A 84 -1.04 6.59 -7.51
C LEU A 84 -2.54 6.67 -7.21
N ILE A 85 -2.97 6.24 -6.02
CA ILE A 85 -4.38 6.40 -5.59
C ILE A 85 -4.76 7.88 -5.56
N GLN A 86 -3.91 8.73 -4.98
CA GLN A 86 -4.14 10.18 -4.93
C GLN A 86 -4.19 10.79 -6.32
N ASP A 87 -3.27 10.40 -7.22
CA ASP A 87 -3.26 10.87 -8.61
C ASP A 87 -4.55 10.48 -9.35
N MET A 88 -5.08 9.27 -9.12
CA MET A 88 -6.34 8.84 -9.72
C MET A 88 -7.54 9.59 -9.14
N GLU A 89 -7.57 9.81 -7.82
CA GLU A 89 -8.62 10.59 -7.14
C GLU A 89 -8.64 12.04 -7.63
N ASP A 90 -7.48 12.69 -7.74
CA ASP A 90 -7.33 14.05 -8.28
C ASP A 90 -7.73 14.12 -9.76
N GLY A 91 -7.34 13.12 -10.55
CA GLY A 91 -7.75 12.99 -11.96
C GLY A 91 -9.27 12.86 -12.12
N MET A 92 -9.95 12.24 -11.16
CA MET A 92 -11.40 12.11 -11.14
C MET A 92 -12.13 13.39 -10.71
N GLU A 93 -11.48 14.32 -10.00
CA GLU A 93 -12.08 15.60 -9.61
C GLU A 93 -12.35 16.49 -10.83
N ASN A 94 -11.44 16.47 -11.82
CA ASN A 94 -11.55 17.28 -13.04
C ASN A 94 -11.14 16.52 -14.32
N PRO A 95 -11.92 15.50 -14.73
CA PRO A 95 -11.63 14.73 -15.94
C PRO A 95 -11.92 15.54 -17.21
N ALA A 96 -11.12 15.38 -18.25
CA ALA A 96 -11.34 16.02 -19.54
C ALA A 96 -12.57 15.47 -20.26
N ASP A 97 -12.86 14.17 -20.09
CA ASP A 97 -14.07 13.51 -20.61
C ASP A 97 -14.50 12.29 -19.77
N GLN A 98 -15.69 11.75 -20.07
CA GLN A 98 -16.23 10.58 -19.36
C GLN A 98 -15.36 9.32 -19.53
N LYS A 99 -14.65 9.20 -20.64
CA LYS A 99 -13.80 8.02 -20.91
C LYS A 99 -12.55 8.07 -20.04
N GLU A 100 -12.00 9.26 -19.81
CA GLU A 100 -10.91 9.50 -18.90
C GLU A 100 -11.33 9.25 -17.44
N TYR A 101 -12.48 9.76 -17.01
CA TYR A 101 -13.04 9.43 -15.70
C TYR A 101 -13.17 7.92 -15.48
N ASN A 102 -13.73 7.19 -16.45
CA ASN A 102 -13.88 5.74 -16.35
C ASN A 102 -12.53 5.02 -16.24
N ARG A 103 -11.49 5.51 -16.94
CA ARG A 103 -10.14 4.94 -16.83
C ARG A 103 -9.53 5.14 -15.45
N PHE A 104 -9.68 6.34 -14.87
CA PHE A 104 -9.22 6.61 -13.51
C PHE A 104 -9.99 5.76 -12.48
N SER A 105 -11.31 5.63 -12.65
CA SER A 105 -12.13 4.77 -11.79
C SER A 105 -11.71 3.30 -11.87
N ASP A 106 -11.49 2.76 -13.07
CA ASP A 106 -11.07 1.37 -13.27
C ASP A 106 -9.67 1.12 -12.66
N ALA A 107 -8.76 2.08 -12.81
CA ALA A 107 -7.42 2.03 -12.23
C ALA A 107 -7.46 2.10 -10.70
N LEU A 108 -8.26 3.02 -10.15
CA LEU A 108 -8.47 3.17 -8.71
C LEU A 108 -8.99 1.88 -8.06
N ASP A 109 -9.93 1.18 -8.71
CA ASP A 109 -10.45 -0.10 -8.23
C ASP A 109 -9.37 -1.19 -8.13
N ILE A 110 -8.38 -1.17 -9.03
CA ILE A 110 -7.23 -2.09 -9.00
C ILE A 110 -6.28 -1.67 -7.88
N LEU A 111 -5.94 -0.39 -7.81
CA LEU A 111 -5.03 0.15 -6.80
C LEU A 111 -5.57 -0.08 -5.38
N LYS A 112 -6.87 0.08 -5.14
CA LYS A 112 -7.53 -0.21 -3.87
C LYS A 112 -7.52 -1.69 -3.49
N LYS A 113 -7.55 -2.60 -4.47
CA LYS A 113 -7.37 -4.04 -4.21
C LYS A 113 -5.92 -4.36 -3.86
N GLN A 114 -4.97 -3.70 -4.52
CA GLN A 114 -3.55 -3.83 -4.20
C GLN A 114 -3.25 -3.26 -2.81
N GLU A 115 -3.79 -2.09 -2.45
CA GLU A 115 -3.70 -1.46 -1.12
C GLU A 115 -4.06 -2.46 -0.02
N LYS A 116 -5.21 -3.16 -0.15
CA LYS A 116 -5.63 -4.18 0.84
C LYS A 116 -4.64 -5.33 1.01
N VAL A 117 -3.96 -5.73 -0.07
CA VAL A 117 -2.90 -6.76 0.00
C VAL A 117 -1.66 -6.20 0.66
N LEU A 118 -1.26 -4.99 0.25
CA LEU A 118 -0.10 -4.29 0.76
C LEU A 118 -0.23 -3.95 2.25
N ASP A 119 -1.40 -3.55 2.72
CA ASP A 119 -1.70 -3.32 4.15
C ASP A 119 -1.43 -4.58 4.98
N GLY A 120 -1.87 -5.75 4.49
CA GLY A 120 -1.61 -7.03 5.15
C GLY A 120 -0.13 -7.42 5.16
N LEU A 121 0.66 -6.96 4.18
CA LEU A 121 2.11 -7.15 4.16
C LEU A 121 2.79 -6.15 5.10
N TYR A 122 2.37 -4.88 5.08
CA TYR A 122 2.89 -3.81 5.90
C TYR A 122 2.74 -4.10 7.39
N GLN A 123 1.61 -4.71 7.80
CA GLN A 123 1.38 -5.15 9.18
C GLN A 123 2.44 -6.12 9.73
N GLN A 124 3.08 -6.89 8.84
CA GLN A 124 4.12 -7.84 9.22
C GLN A 124 5.50 -7.18 9.35
N THR A 125 5.65 -5.95 8.88
CA THR A 125 6.94 -5.27 8.80
C THR A 125 7.47 -4.85 10.17
N LYS A 126 8.79 -4.65 10.23
CA LYS A 126 9.45 -4.02 11.39
C LYS A 126 8.93 -2.60 11.67
N TYR A 127 8.45 -1.90 10.64
CA TYR A 127 7.98 -0.51 10.73
C TYR A 127 6.68 -0.43 11.51
N GLU A 128 5.69 -1.25 11.16
CA GLU A 128 4.42 -1.30 11.89
C GLU A 128 4.63 -1.75 13.34
N GLN A 129 5.46 -2.77 13.57
CA GLN A 129 5.79 -3.22 14.93
C GLN A 129 6.36 -2.07 15.78
N MET A 130 7.30 -1.31 15.22
CA MET A 130 7.94 -0.20 15.91
C MET A 130 6.94 0.95 16.16
N ALA A 131 6.07 1.27 15.20
CA ALA A 131 5.03 2.27 15.38
C ALA A 131 4.07 1.92 16.54
N GLN A 132 3.64 0.65 16.60
CA GLN A 132 2.78 0.14 17.66
C GLN A 132 3.48 0.20 19.03
N GLU A 133 4.75 -0.22 19.11
CA GLU A 133 5.53 -0.17 20.35
C GLU A 133 5.66 1.26 20.86
N CYS A 134 6.03 2.21 20.00
CA CYS A 134 6.12 3.62 20.35
C CYS A 134 4.78 4.18 20.86
N ALA A 135 3.66 3.88 20.18
CA ALA A 135 2.34 4.32 20.61
C ALA A 135 1.97 3.78 22.00
N LEU A 136 2.26 2.49 22.26
CA LEU A 136 2.01 1.88 23.56
C LEU A 136 2.90 2.47 24.66
N GLU A 137 4.16 2.80 24.36
CA GLU A 137 5.05 3.47 25.31
C GLU A 137 4.52 4.85 25.71
N VAL A 138 4.05 5.65 24.75
CA VAL A 138 3.45 6.96 25.01
C VAL A 138 2.20 6.83 25.87
N ILE A 139 1.33 5.86 25.58
CA ILE A 139 0.12 5.60 26.38
C ILE A 139 0.48 5.20 27.81
N ARG A 140 1.47 4.30 27.99
CA ARG A 140 1.96 3.90 29.31
C ARG A 140 2.57 5.07 30.06
N ALA A 141 3.33 5.93 29.38
CA ALA A 141 3.92 7.12 29.98
C ALA A 141 2.86 8.12 30.45
N ALA A 142 1.78 8.29 29.68
CA ALA A 142 0.69 9.21 30.00
C ALA A 142 -0.29 8.68 31.06
N LEU A 143 -0.65 7.40 31.00
CA LEU A 143 -1.72 6.80 31.80
C LEU A 143 -1.22 5.81 32.87
N GLY A 144 0.08 5.52 32.92
CA GLY A 144 0.69 4.51 33.79
C GLY A 144 0.45 3.06 33.37
N SER A 145 -0.51 2.81 32.47
CA SER A 145 -0.83 1.49 31.91
C SER A 145 -1.53 1.63 30.56
N VAL A 146 -1.59 0.55 29.76
CA VAL A 146 -2.36 0.54 28.51
C VAL A 146 -3.77 0.06 28.80
N PRO A 147 -4.82 0.85 28.51
CA PRO A 147 -6.21 0.42 28.68
C PRO A 147 -6.51 -0.87 27.92
N GLU A 148 -7.34 -1.74 28.52
CA GLU A 148 -7.71 -3.04 27.92
C GLU A 148 -8.38 -2.89 26.55
N GLU A 149 -9.18 -1.85 26.35
CA GLU A 149 -9.83 -1.55 25.06
C GLU A 149 -8.81 -1.28 23.94
N VAL A 150 -7.72 -0.57 24.26
CA VAL A 150 -6.64 -0.31 23.30
C VAL A 150 -5.90 -1.59 22.97
N GLN A 151 -5.65 -2.45 23.96
CA GLN A 151 -5.01 -3.75 23.74
C GLN A 151 -5.88 -4.65 22.86
N ALA A 152 -7.18 -4.74 23.17
CA ALA A 152 -8.14 -5.54 22.40
C ALA A 152 -8.24 -5.06 20.95
N ARG A 153 -8.26 -3.74 20.71
CA ARG A 153 -8.26 -3.16 19.36
C ARG A 153 -6.96 -3.40 18.60
N LEU A 154 -5.82 -3.38 19.28
CA LEU A 154 -4.53 -3.72 18.67
C LEU A 154 -4.48 -5.20 18.28
N GLU A 155 -5.02 -6.09 19.12
CA GLU A 155 -5.10 -7.52 18.82
C GLU A 155 -6.04 -7.82 17.64
N SER A 156 -7.18 -7.13 17.52
CA SER A 156 -8.08 -7.30 16.36
C SER A 156 -7.43 -6.80 15.07
N TYR A 157 -6.72 -5.67 15.14
CA TYR A 157 -5.97 -5.12 14.02
C TYR A 157 -4.88 -6.10 13.54
N ARG A 158 -4.08 -6.66 14.47
CA ARG A 158 -3.04 -7.66 14.16
C ARG A 158 -3.56 -8.96 13.56
N LYS A 159 -4.82 -9.32 13.82
CA LYS A 159 -5.45 -10.51 13.25
C LYS A 159 -6.09 -10.26 11.88
N GLY A 160 -6.07 -9.02 11.39
CA GLY A 160 -6.77 -8.64 10.17
C GLY A 160 -8.30 -8.74 10.29
N GLU A 161 -8.84 -8.71 11.52
CA GLU A 161 -10.28 -8.83 11.79
C GLU A 161 -11.00 -7.47 11.69
N ASN A 162 -10.25 -6.38 11.55
CA ASN A 162 -10.79 -5.06 11.20
C ASN A 162 -11.09 -4.99 9.70
N GLY A 163 -12.25 -5.50 9.28
CA GLY A 163 -12.93 -4.88 8.14
C GLY A 163 -13.28 -3.45 8.54
N GLN A 164 -12.68 -2.46 7.88
CA GLN A 164 -12.88 -1.04 8.19
C GLN A 164 -14.37 -0.63 8.18
N PRO A 165 -14.83 0.17 9.17
CA PRO A 165 -16.03 1.00 9.05
C PRO A 165 -15.82 2.28 8.20
N GLU A 166 -14.62 2.52 7.69
CA GLU A 166 -14.24 3.79 7.05
C GLU A 166 -14.68 3.93 5.58
N GLU A 167 -15.02 2.83 4.90
CA GLU A 167 -15.58 2.88 3.54
C GLU A 167 -17.02 3.43 3.51
N GLU A 168 -17.82 3.25 4.58
CA GLU A 168 -19.20 3.75 4.64
C GLU A 168 -19.24 5.29 4.70
N SER A 169 -18.32 5.94 5.44
CA SER A 169 -18.30 7.39 5.54
C SER A 169 -17.90 8.10 4.24
N ARG A 170 -16.98 7.53 3.44
CA ARG A 170 -16.56 8.14 2.16
C ARG A 170 -17.56 7.89 1.03
N GLN A 171 -18.25 6.75 1.05
CA GLN A 171 -19.33 6.47 0.10
C GLN A 171 -20.57 7.32 0.35
N GLU A 172 -20.93 7.57 1.62
CA GLU A 172 -22.02 8.49 1.98
C GLU A 172 -21.72 9.93 1.52
N GLU A 173 -20.50 10.42 1.72
CA GLU A 173 -20.09 11.76 1.27
C GLU A 173 -20.12 11.89 -0.26
N SER A 174 -19.70 10.86 -1.00
CA SER A 174 -19.77 10.82 -2.47
C SER A 174 -21.21 10.79 -3.00
N LEU A 175 -22.09 10.02 -2.34
CA LEU A 175 -23.51 9.93 -2.70
C LEU A 175 -24.26 11.24 -2.39
N GLU A 176 -23.97 11.90 -1.26
CA GLU A 176 -24.56 13.20 -0.94
C GLU A 176 -24.12 14.30 -1.93
N VAL A 177 -22.82 14.36 -2.27
CA VAL A 177 -22.29 15.35 -3.22
C VAL A 177 -22.85 15.13 -4.64
N GLN A 178 -23.06 13.87 -5.06
CA GLN A 178 -23.71 13.56 -6.34
C GLN A 178 -25.19 13.95 -6.34
N THR A 179 -25.89 13.73 -5.22
CA THR A 179 -27.32 14.07 -5.08
C THR A 179 -27.53 15.59 -5.08
N GLU A 180 -26.70 16.35 -4.37
CA GLU A 180 -26.75 17.81 -4.35
C GLU A 180 -26.46 18.42 -5.74
N LYS A 181 -25.46 17.90 -6.47
CA LYS A 181 -25.17 18.35 -7.84
C LYS A 181 -26.36 18.10 -8.79
N GLN A 182 -27.07 16.98 -8.63
CA GLN A 182 -28.25 16.65 -9.44
C GLN A 182 -29.45 17.57 -9.13
N GLU A 183 -29.68 17.90 -7.87
CA GLU A 183 -30.77 18.82 -7.47
C GLU A 183 -30.54 20.26 -7.93
N VAL A 184 -29.30 20.75 -7.89
CA VAL A 184 -28.95 22.10 -8.35
C VAL A 184 -29.16 22.23 -9.86
N LEU A 185 -28.84 21.18 -10.64
CA LEU A 185 -29.07 21.11 -12.08
C LEU A 185 -30.58 21.14 -12.44
N GLN A 186 -31.42 20.43 -11.67
CA GLN A 186 -32.87 20.44 -11.88
C GLN A 186 -33.50 21.80 -11.53
N ARG A 187 -33.08 22.44 -10.44
CA ARG A 187 -33.56 23.78 -10.05
C ARG A 187 -33.13 24.89 -11.01
N GLY A 188 -32.01 24.71 -11.72
CA GLY A 188 -31.55 25.62 -12.78
C GLY A 188 -32.41 25.56 -14.04
N GLN A 189 -33.00 24.41 -14.37
CA GLN A 189 -33.85 24.24 -15.55
C GLN A 189 -35.28 24.75 -15.34
N GLU A 190 -35.80 24.77 -14.12
CA GLU A 190 -37.15 25.28 -13.81
C GLU A 190 -37.23 26.81 -13.74
N ARG A 191 -36.11 27.52 -13.52
CA ARG A 191 -36.06 29.00 -13.47
C ARG A 191 -35.86 29.66 -14.84
N GLY A 192 -35.70 28.88 -15.91
CA GLY A 192 -35.45 29.35 -17.27
C GLY A 192 -36.65 29.24 -18.24
N ARG A 193 -37.88 29.04 -17.74
CA ARG A 193 -39.11 29.04 -18.54
C ARG A 193 -40.03 30.21 -18.19
#